data_AF-A0A376MTH9-F1
#
_entry.id   AF-A0A376MTH9-F1
#
_cell.length_a   1.000
_cell.length_b   1.000
_cell.length_c   1.000
_cell.angle_alpha   90.00
_cell.angle_beta   90.00
_cell.angle_gamma   90.00
#
_symmetry.space_group_name_H-M   'P 1'
#
loop_
_entity.id
_entity.type
_entity.pdbx_description
1 polymer ?
#
loop_
_entity_poly.entity_id
_entity_poly.type
_entity_poly.pdbx_seq_one_letter_code
_entity_poly.pdbx_strand_id
1 'polypeptide(L)' 'MKRAVVVFSGGQDSTTCLVQALQQYDEVHCVTFDYGQRHRAEIDVARELALKLGGTRA' A
#
# COMPACT_ATOMS: atom_id res chain seq x y z
N MET A 1 6.55 0.77 19.76
CA MET A 1 6.38 0.89 18.29
C MET A 1 5.02 0.33 17.90
N LYS A 2 4.17 1.14 17.28
CA LYS A 2 2.89 0.73 16.69
C LYS A 2 3.11 0.45 15.20
N ARG A 3 2.67 -0.71 14.74
CA ARG A 3 2.82 -1.16 13.36
C ARG A 3 1.45 -1.45 12.74
N ALA A 4 1.32 -1.17 11.44
CA ALA A 4 0.10 -1.44 10.69
C ALA A 4 0.40 -2.17 9.38
N VAL A 5 -0.59 -2.92 8.90
CA VAL A 5 -0.63 -3.47 7.55
C VAL A 5 -1.80 -2.84 6.82
N VAL A 6 -1.56 -2.30 5.63
CA VAL A 6 -2.59 -1.74 4.75
C VAL A 6 -2.75 -2.66 3.55
N VAL A 7 -3.97 -3.14 3.33
CA VAL A 7 -4.34 -3.78 2.07
C VAL A 7 -4.35 -2.71 0.99
N PHE A 8 -3.42 -2.83 0.06
CA PHE A 8 -3.05 -1.75 -0.86
C PHE A 8 -3.22 -2.18 -2.31
N SER A 9 -4.20 -1.59 -3.00
CA SER A 9 -4.42 -1.81 -4.44
C SER A 9 -3.84 -0.70 -5.31
N GLY A 10 -3.39 0.41 -4.71
CA GLY A 10 -3.01 1.63 -5.44
C GLY A 10 -4.20 2.49 -5.89
N GLY A 11 -5.44 2.04 -5.63
CA GLY A 11 -6.64 2.83 -5.86
C GLY A 11 -6.82 3.95 -4.81
N GLN A 12 -7.73 4.88 -5.09
CA GLN A 12 -8.00 6.07 -4.27
C GLN A 12 -8.22 5.74 -2.79
N ASP A 13 -9.08 4.76 -2.49
CA ASP A 13 -9.44 4.42 -1.12
C ASP A 13 -8.24 3.86 -0.35
N SER A 14 -7.57 2.86 -0.92
CA SER A 14 -6.38 2.25 -0.30
C SER A 14 -5.21 3.23 -0.14
N THR A 15 -5.09 4.19 -1.05
CA THR A 15 -4.11 5.29 -0.97
C THR A 15 -4.42 6.24 0.17
N THR A 16 -5.70 6.58 0.35
CA THR A 16 -6.15 7.40 1.47
C THR A 16 -5.86 6.72 2.81
N CYS A 17 -6.14 5.41 2.90
CA CYS A 17 -5.82 4.61 4.09
C CYS A 17 -4.32 4.58 4.39
N LEU A 18 -3.46 4.43 3.37
CA LEU A 18 -2.01 4.46 3.55
C LEU A 18 -1.53 5.81 4.10
N VAL A 19 -1.95 6.91 3.48
CA VAL A 19 -1.56 8.27 3.92
C VAL A 19 -2.00 8.53 5.36
N GLN A 20 -3.21 8.09 5.72
CA GLN A 20 -3.70 8.20 7.10
C GLN A 20 -2.89 7.31 8.07
N ALA A 21 -2.57 6.08 7.69
CA ALA A 21 -1.81 5.15 8.53
C ALA A 21 -0.39 5.66 8.81
N LEU A 22 0.28 6.26 7.82
CA LEU A 22 1.63 6.82 7.98
C LEU A 22 1.69 7.98 8.99
N GLN A 23 0.57 8.61 9.31
CA GLN A 23 0.48 9.64 10.36
C GLN A 23 0.21 9.07 11.75
N GLN A 24 -0.23 7.81 11.85
CA GLN A 24 -0.73 7.20 13.08
C GLN A 24 0.18 6.08 13.63
N TYR A 25 1.00 5.49 12.76
CA TYR A 25 1.84 4.33 13.06
C TYR A 25 3.31 4.62 12.77
N ASP A 26 4.20 3.97 13.51
CA ASP A 26 5.65 4.13 13.35
C ASP A 26 6.18 3.38 12.12
N GLU A 27 5.48 2.32 11.71
CA GLU A 27 5.81 1.48 10.56
C GLU A 27 4.51 1.00 9.89
N VAL A 28 4.45 1.11 8.57
CA VAL A 28 3.30 0.69 7.77
C VAL A 28 3.78 -0.18 6.62
N HIS A 29 3.32 -1.43 6.58
CA HIS A 29 3.55 -2.32 5.47
C HIS A 29 2.35 -2.38 4.53
N CYS A 30 2.60 -2.42 3.23
CA CYS A 30 1.56 -2.59 2.22
C CYS A 30 1.52 -4.04 1.73
N VAL A 31 0.32 -4.62 1.63
CA VAL A 31 0.08 -5.93 1.02
C VAL A 31 -0.90 -5.79 -0.16
N THR A 32 -0.53 -6.34 -1.32
CA THR A 32 -1.39 -6.36 -2.51
C THR A 32 -1.74 -7.80 -2.81
N PHE A 33 -3.03 -8.09 -3.01
CA PHE A 33 -3.48 -9.41 -3.44
C PHE A 33 -3.49 -9.48 -4.97
N ASP A 34 -2.68 -10.37 -5.54
CA ASP A 34 -2.74 -10.76 -6.96
C ASP A 34 -3.75 -11.91 -7.11
N TYR A 35 -4.92 -11.60 -7.65
CA TYR A 35 -5.97 -12.59 -7.94
C TYR A 35 -5.96 -13.01 -9.42
N GLY A 36 -4.92 -12.66 -10.17
CA GLY A 36 -4.87 -12.82 -11.63
C GLY A 36 -5.49 -11.64 -12.37
N GLN A 37 -5.34 -10.41 -11.87
CA GLN A 37 -5.86 -9.21 -12.53
C GLN A 37 -5.37 -9.12 -13.98
N ARG A 38 -6.25 -8.64 -14.88
CA ARG A 38 -5.98 -8.55 -16.32
C ARG A 38 -4.80 -7.62 -16.65
N HIS A 39 -4.60 -6.58 -15.83
CA HIS A 39 -3.51 -5.62 -15.99
C HIS A 39 -2.51 -5.74 -14.83
N ARG A 40 -1.44 -6.51 -15.03
CA ARG A 40 -0.33 -6.60 -14.06
C ARG A 40 0.34 -5.25 -13.77
N ALA A 41 0.27 -4.32 -14.72
CA ALA A 41 0.78 -2.96 -14.55
C ALA A 41 0.17 -2.24 -13.33
N GLU A 42 -1.08 -2.55 -12.95
CA GLU A 42 -1.71 -1.95 -11.77
C GLU A 42 -1.00 -2.35 -10.47
N ILE A 43 -0.50 -3.59 -10.37
CA ILE A 43 0.25 -4.08 -9.20
C ILE A 43 1.61 -3.39 -9.13
N ASP A 44 2.28 -3.22 -10.26
CA ASP A 44 3.58 -2.54 -10.31
C ASP A 44 3.45 -1.06 -9.94
N VAL A 45 2.43 -0.37 -10.46
CA VAL A 45 2.11 1.02 -10.09
C VAL A 45 1.76 1.13 -8.60
N ALA A 46 0.94 0.22 -8.05
CA ALA A 46 0.62 0.21 -6.63
C ALA A 46 1.88 0.04 -5.76
N ARG A 47 2.76 -0.87 -6.15
CA ARG A 47 4.04 -1.09 -5.47
C ARG A 47 4.94 0.15 -5.51
N GLU A 48 5.07 0.82 -6.65
CA GLU A 48 5.84 2.06 -6.77
C GLU A 48 5.25 3.19 -5.93
N LEU A 49 3.91 3.32 -5.94
CA LEU A 49 3.21 4.33 -5.16
C LEU A 49 3.39 4.11 -3.66
N ALA A 50 3.30 2.86 -3.17
CA ALA A 50 3.52 2.53 -1.77
C ALA A 50 4.93 2.95 -1.29
N LEU A 51 5.96 2.62 -2.09
CA LEU A 51 7.35 3.02 -1.80
C LEU A 51 7.54 4.53 -1.84
N LYS A 52 6.92 5.22 -2.79
CA LYS A 52 7.00 6.69 -2.92
C LYS A 52 6.37 7.42 -1.73
N LEU A 53 5.30 6.87 -1.14
CA LEU A 53 4.61 7.46 0.00
C LEU A 53 5.24 7.11 1.35
N GLY A 54 6.21 6.18 1.40
CA GLY A 54 6.90 5.78 2.63
C GLY A 54 6.34 4.51 3.30
N GLY A 55 5.45 3.79 2.62
CA GLY A 55 5.08 2.42 3.02
C GLY A 55 6.21 1.44 2.68
N THR A 56 6.46 0.48 3.56
CA THR A 56 7.39 -0.63 3.31
C THR A 56 6.64 -1.82 2.73
N ARG A 57 7.35 -2.76 2.10
CA ARG A 57 6.73 -4.00 1.63
C ARG A 57 6.48 -4.94 2.82
N ALA A 58 5.33 -5.60 2.84
CA ALA A 58 5.12 -6.86 3.57
C ALA A 58 5.25 -8.04 2.61
#